data_AF-A0A941S006-F1
#
_entry.id   AF-A0A941S006-F1
#
_cell.length_a   1.000
_cell.length_b   1.000
_cell.length_c   1.000
_cell.angle_alpha   90.00
_cell.angle_beta   90.00
_cell.angle_gamma   90.00
#
_symmetry.space_group_name_H-M   'P 1'
#
loop_
_entity.id
_entity.type
_entity.pdbx_description
1 polymer ?
#
loop_
_entity_poly.entity_id
_entity_poly.type
_entity_poly.pdbx_seq_one_letter_code
_entity_poly.pdbx_strand_id
1 'polypeptide(L)'
;MKNVCVLLSLSVLAALSTLAGCSGDSLGAAEGGSHDAPAHRPRGFPEAVQAIRDRLAEFQETGGAANRQFRVRQSQELKDIMQWLPELAAETDLRKADWDNINAASKRMVVIWDETSPRVVNGELRRDDASLAVIEREVDGLQGVVKRISSDPKLPSME
;
A
#
# COMPACT_ATOMS: atom_id res chain seq x y z
N MET A 1 4.77 -55.94 -27.65
CA MET A 1 3.49 -56.56 -27.22
C MET A 1 2.54 -55.39 -26.95
N LYS A 2 1.88 -54.78 -27.95
CA LYS A 2 0.68 -55.21 -28.70
C LYS A 2 -0.47 -55.68 -27.80
N ASN A 3 -1.58 -54.93 -27.87
CA ASN A 3 -2.99 -55.28 -27.63
C ASN A 3 -3.59 -54.74 -26.32
N VAL A 4 -4.82 -54.18 -26.22
CA VAL A 4 -5.99 -53.93 -27.09
C VAL A 4 -6.95 -53.09 -26.19
N CYS A 5 -7.43 -51.89 -26.55
CA CYS A 5 -8.60 -51.56 -27.38
C CYS A 5 -9.99 -52.03 -26.88
N VAL A 6 -10.91 -51.06 -26.72
CA VAL A 6 -12.39 -51.17 -26.85
C VAL A 6 -13.10 -51.81 -25.64
N LEU A 7 -14.02 -51.15 -24.93
CA LEU A 7 -15.45 -50.90 -25.26
C LEU A 7 -15.94 -49.71 -24.39
N LEU A 8 -16.47 -48.58 -24.87
CA LEU A 8 -17.76 -48.33 -25.55
C LEU A 8 -19.03 -48.83 -24.82
N SER A 9 -19.72 -47.90 -24.15
CA SER A 9 -21.18 -47.91 -23.88
C SER A 9 -21.52 -46.61 -23.12
N LEU A 10 -21.90 -45.47 -23.75
CA LEU A 10 -23.13 -45.13 -24.46
C LEU A 10 -24.44 -45.62 -23.81
N SER A 11 -25.12 -44.75 -23.05
CA SER A 11 -26.59 -44.69 -22.84
C SER A 11 -26.90 -43.33 -22.19
N VAL A 12 -27.26 -42.28 -22.95
CA VAL A 12 -28.64 -41.95 -23.40
C VAL A 12 -29.54 -41.66 -22.19
N LEU A 13 -29.66 -40.39 -21.80
CA LEU A 13 -30.74 -39.46 -22.17
C LEU A 13 -32.01 -39.65 -21.32
N ALA A 14 -32.23 -38.75 -20.37
CA ALA A 14 -33.55 -38.44 -19.84
C ALA A 14 -33.63 -36.93 -19.57
N ALA A 15 -34.23 -36.23 -20.54
CA ALA A 15 -34.72 -34.89 -20.40
C ALA A 15 -35.86 -34.84 -19.37
N LEU A 16 -36.02 -33.72 -18.65
CA LEU A 16 -37.32 -33.09 -18.46
C LEU A 16 -37.17 -31.65 -17.95
N SER A 17 -37.58 -30.72 -18.80
CA SER A 17 -37.79 -29.30 -18.52
C SER A 17 -39.17 -29.09 -17.89
N THR A 18 -39.27 -28.27 -16.85
CA THR A 18 -40.44 -27.42 -16.50
C THR A 18 -39.97 -26.34 -15.51
N LEU A 19 -39.88 -25.06 -15.92
CA LEU A 19 -40.88 -23.99 -15.82
C LEU A 19 -41.15 -23.46 -14.39
N ALA A 20 -40.56 -22.29 -14.07
CA ALA A 20 -41.04 -21.19 -13.21
C ALA A 20 -39.82 -20.38 -12.72
N GLY A 21 -39.69 -19.07 -12.82
CA GLY A 21 -40.58 -18.01 -13.25
C GLY A 21 -39.76 -16.73 -13.43
N CYS A 22 -40.19 -15.91 -14.39
CA CYS A 22 -39.73 -14.53 -14.52
C CYS A 22 -40.47 -13.73 -13.45
N SER A 23 -39.77 -13.29 -12.42
CA SER A 23 -40.28 -12.26 -11.50
C SER A 23 -39.15 -11.28 -11.21
N GLY A 24 -39.32 -10.14 -11.87
CA GLY A 24 -39.12 -8.78 -11.37
C GLY A 24 -38.14 -8.56 -10.23
N ASP A 25 -37.25 -7.64 -10.52
CA ASP A 25 -36.77 -6.62 -9.60
C ASP A 25 -36.07 -7.11 -8.34
N SER A 26 -34.75 -7.15 -8.44
CA SER A 26 -33.95 -6.56 -7.40
C SER A 26 -33.00 -5.56 -8.06
N LEU A 27 -33.53 -4.37 -8.34
CA LEU A 27 -32.84 -3.12 -8.02
C LEU A 27 -32.44 -3.16 -6.52
N GLY A 28 -31.49 -4.03 -6.19
CA GLY A 28 -30.83 -4.10 -4.90
C GLY A 28 -29.63 -3.20 -4.98
N ALA A 29 -29.83 -1.95 -4.55
CA ALA A 29 -28.86 -0.97 -4.15
C ALA A 29 -27.42 -1.23 -4.62
N ALA A 30 -26.94 -0.37 -5.52
CA ALA A 30 -25.55 0.03 -5.47
C ALA A 30 -25.30 0.59 -4.05
N GLU A 31 -24.96 -0.28 -3.11
CA GLU A 31 -24.28 0.12 -1.90
C GLU A 31 -22.90 0.60 -2.38
N GLY A 32 -22.84 1.89 -2.70
CA GLY A 32 -21.60 2.63 -2.72
C GLY A 32 -21.04 2.56 -1.31
N GLY A 33 -20.34 1.47 -1.00
CA GLY A 33 -19.59 1.36 0.23
C GLY A 33 -18.70 2.59 0.30
N SER A 34 -18.89 3.42 1.32
CA SER A 34 -17.86 4.37 1.70
C SER A 34 -16.59 3.56 1.91
N HIS A 35 -15.67 3.60 0.96
CA HIS A 35 -14.31 3.10 1.16
C HIS A 35 -13.63 4.13 2.06
N ASP A 36 -14.01 4.15 3.34
CA ASP A 36 -13.37 5.01 4.32
C ASP A 36 -11.90 4.62 4.38
N ALA A 37 -11.03 5.60 4.14
CA ALA A 37 -9.60 5.40 4.27
C ALA A 37 -9.28 4.90 5.69
N PRO A 38 -8.31 3.99 5.84
CA PRO A 38 -7.92 3.52 7.16
C PRO A 38 -7.39 4.69 8.01
N ALA A 39 -7.53 4.59 9.33
CA ALA A 39 -7.23 5.68 10.26
C ALA A 39 -5.77 6.17 10.21
N HIS A 40 -4.84 5.36 9.70
CA HIS A 40 -3.42 5.71 9.53
C HIS A 40 -3.08 6.32 8.16
N ARG A 41 -4.04 6.49 7.24
CA ARG A 41 -3.80 7.21 5.98
C ARG A 41 -3.62 8.70 6.28
N PRO A 42 -2.46 9.30 5.92
CA PRO A 42 -2.25 10.73 6.05
C PRO A 42 -3.23 11.53 5.18
N ARG A 43 -3.53 12.77 5.56
CA ARG A 43 -4.47 13.64 4.81
C ARG A 43 -3.89 14.20 3.52
N GLY A 44 -2.56 14.18 3.39
CA GLY A 44 -1.90 14.70 2.20
C GLY A 44 -0.40 14.35 2.16
N PHE A 45 0.23 14.71 1.05
CA PHE A 45 1.63 14.37 0.80
C PHE A 45 2.62 14.89 1.86
N PRO A 46 2.56 16.16 2.33
CA PRO A 46 3.47 16.63 3.38
C PRO A 46 3.36 15.84 4.69
N GLU A 47 2.13 15.52 5.10
CA GLU A 47 1.88 14.73 6.32
C GLU A 47 2.40 13.30 6.17
N ALA A 48 2.26 12.70 4.99
CA ALA A 48 2.80 11.36 4.73
C ALA A 48 4.32 11.31 4.84
N VAL A 49 5.03 12.30 4.29
CA VAL A 49 6.49 12.38 4.41
C VAL A 49 6.91 12.50 5.88
N GLN A 50 6.18 13.27 6.68
CA GLN A 50 6.44 13.39 8.12
C GLN A 50 6.14 12.08 8.87
N ALA A 51 5.00 11.45 8.60
CA ALA A 51 4.60 10.20 9.25
C ALA A 51 5.60 9.05 8.99
N ILE A 52 6.17 8.98 7.78
CA ILE A 52 7.26 8.02 7.47
C ILE A 52 8.47 8.30 8.35
N ARG A 53 8.89 9.56 8.46
CA ARG A 53 10.04 9.96 9.28
C ARG A 53 9.85 9.59 10.75
N ASP A 54 8.70 9.92 11.31
CA ASP A 54 8.41 9.68 12.73
C ASP A 54 8.42 8.18 13.05
N ARG A 55 7.87 7.36 12.16
CA ARG A 55 7.89 5.89 12.30
C ARG A 55 9.29 5.30 12.20
N LEU A 56 10.13 5.81 11.30
CA LEU A 56 11.52 5.38 11.20
C LEU A 56 12.30 5.71 12.48
N ALA A 57 12.12 6.91 13.02
CA ALA A 57 12.73 7.31 14.29
C ALA A 57 12.26 6.40 15.44
N GLU A 58 10.97 6.08 15.51
CA GLU A 58 10.42 5.17 16.52
C GLU A 58 11.06 3.77 16.46
N PHE A 59 11.30 3.23 15.26
CA PHE A 59 11.99 1.94 15.12
C PHE A 59 13.45 2.00 15.60
N GLN A 60 14.15 3.12 15.36
CA GLN A 60 15.52 3.32 15.83
C GLN A 60 15.61 3.51 17.34
N GLU A 61 14.66 4.25 17.92
CA GLU A 61 14.63 4.54 19.36
C GLU A 61 14.22 3.33 20.17
N THR A 62 13.19 2.61 19.72
CA THR A 62 12.69 1.44 20.44
C THR A 62 13.60 0.22 20.28
N GLY A 63 14.39 0.12 19.20
CA GLY A 63 15.40 -0.92 19.01
C GLY A 63 14.87 -2.36 19.18
N GLY A 64 13.58 -2.59 18.89
CA GLY A 64 12.92 -3.87 19.11
C GLY A 64 12.35 -4.11 20.52
N ALA A 65 12.45 -3.16 21.45
CA ALA A 65 11.90 -3.29 22.81
C ALA A 65 10.37 -3.32 22.87
N ALA A 66 9.68 -2.77 21.88
CA ALA A 66 8.22 -2.86 21.76
C ALA A 66 7.78 -4.32 21.50
N ASN A 67 6.58 -4.71 21.93
CA ASN A 67 6.10 -6.08 21.69
C ASN A 67 5.91 -6.39 20.18
N ARG A 68 5.91 -7.68 19.81
CA ARG A 68 5.84 -8.11 18.40
C ARG A 68 4.60 -7.60 17.67
N GLN A 69 3.42 -7.60 18.31
CA GLN A 69 2.18 -7.15 17.66
C GLN A 69 2.24 -5.67 17.30
N PHE A 70 2.82 -4.85 18.18
CA PHE A 70 3.06 -3.45 17.92
C PHE A 70 3.99 -3.26 16.71
N ARG A 71 5.11 -3.99 16.66
CA ARG A 71 6.06 -3.90 15.54
C ARG A 71 5.46 -4.34 14.21
N VAL A 72 4.63 -5.40 14.21
CA VAL A 72 3.89 -5.84 13.01
C VAL A 72 2.98 -4.73 12.52
N ARG A 73 2.19 -4.12 13.41
CA ARG A 73 1.27 -3.04 13.04
C ARG A 73 2.03 -1.83 12.48
N GLN A 74 3.01 -1.32 13.23
CA GLN A 74 3.81 -0.16 12.79
C GLN A 74 4.52 -0.43 11.46
N SER A 75 5.00 -1.67 11.26
CA SER A 75 5.66 -2.05 10.02
C SER A 75 4.72 -2.08 8.82
N GLN A 76 3.48 -2.53 9.02
CA GLN A 76 2.47 -2.53 7.97
C GLN A 76 2.01 -1.10 7.65
N GLU A 77 1.71 -0.31 8.67
CA GLU A 77 1.28 1.09 8.49
C GLU A 77 2.35 1.91 7.78
N LEU A 78 3.64 1.74 8.13
CA LEU A 78 4.74 2.41 7.44
C LEU A 78 4.78 2.06 5.95
N LYS A 79 4.63 0.77 5.62
CA LYS A 79 4.60 0.30 4.23
C LYS A 79 3.42 0.91 3.46
N ASP A 80 2.23 0.92 4.05
CA ASP A 80 1.04 1.48 3.44
C ASP A 80 1.24 2.96 3.11
N ILE A 81 1.79 3.74 4.05
CA ILE A 81 2.06 5.16 3.84
C ILE A 81 3.05 5.37 2.68
N MET A 82 4.13 4.58 2.61
CA MET A 82 5.07 4.65 1.49
C MET A 82 4.38 4.37 0.15
N GLN A 83 3.43 3.43 0.11
CA GLN A 83 2.67 3.08 -1.09
C GLN A 83 1.66 4.15 -1.49
N TRP A 84 1.11 4.91 -0.54
CA TRP A 84 0.20 6.02 -0.83
C TRP A 84 0.88 7.30 -1.31
N LEU A 85 2.21 7.43 -1.18
CA LEU A 85 2.91 8.65 -1.59
C LEU A 85 2.59 9.13 -3.02
N PRO A 86 2.56 8.29 -4.07
CA PRO A 86 2.25 8.76 -5.43
C PRO A 86 0.80 9.23 -5.58
N GLU A 87 -0.13 8.61 -4.85
CA GLU A 87 -1.54 8.99 -4.82
C GLU A 87 -1.71 10.34 -4.11
N LEU A 88 -1.17 10.47 -2.90
CA LEU A 88 -1.21 11.71 -2.12
C LEU A 88 -0.49 12.87 -2.82
N ALA A 89 0.58 12.58 -3.56
CA ALA A 89 1.27 13.57 -4.38
C ALA A 89 0.43 14.01 -5.59
N ALA A 90 -0.38 13.12 -6.16
CA ALA A 90 -1.26 13.47 -7.29
C ALA A 90 -2.38 14.44 -6.89
N GLU A 91 -2.69 14.54 -5.59
CA GLU A 91 -3.64 15.53 -5.04
C GLU A 91 -3.05 16.96 -4.96
N THR A 92 -1.76 17.12 -5.28
CA THR A 92 -1.06 18.42 -5.27
C THR A 92 -0.73 18.89 -6.69
N ASP A 93 -0.53 20.20 -6.90
CA ASP A 93 -0.15 20.77 -8.20
C ASP A 93 1.35 20.61 -8.47
N LEU A 94 1.78 19.35 -8.59
CA LEU A 94 3.18 18.99 -8.81
C LEU A 94 3.57 18.99 -10.28
N ARG A 95 4.78 19.46 -10.56
CA ARG A 95 5.41 19.26 -11.86
C ARG A 95 5.66 17.76 -12.06
N LYS A 96 5.52 17.29 -13.30
CA LYS A 96 5.75 15.89 -13.67
C LYS A 96 7.08 15.34 -13.14
N ALA A 97 8.16 16.12 -13.22
CA ALA A 97 9.48 15.69 -12.74
C ALA A 97 9.52 15.41 -11.23
N ASP A 98 8.84 16.22 -10.43
CA ASP A 98 8.73 16.01 -8.98
C ASP A 98 7.84 14.80 -8.67
N TRP A 99 6.73 14.64 -9.39
CA TRP A 99 5.86 13.46 -9.26
C TRP A 99 6.59 12.16 -9.64
N ASP A 100 7.34 12.15 -10.75
CA ASP A 100 8.14 10.99 -11.17
C ASP A 100 9.18 10.62 -10.10
N ASN A 101 9.80 11.63 -9.47
CA ASN A 101 10.75 11.40 -8.38
C ASN A 101 10.06 10.78 -7.15
N ILE A 102 8.90 11.31 -6.74
CA ILE A 102 8.10 10.74 -5.63
C ILE A 102 7.73 9.29 -5.90
N ASN A 103 7.23 9.00 -7.11
CA ASN A 103 6.84 7.65 -7.52
C ASN A 103 8.03 6.68 -7.48
N ALA A 104 9.21 7.12 -7.94
CA ALA A 104 10.41 6.32 -7.90
C ALA A 104 10.92 6.10 -6.46
N ALA A 105 10.91 7.13 -5.62
CA ALA A 105 11.31 7.05 -4.22
C ALA A 105 10.39 6.11 -3.42
N SER A 106 9.07 6.23 -3.60
CA SER A 106 8.07 5.33 -3.01
C SER A 106 8.39 3.87 -3.30
N LYS A 107 8.62 3.51 -4.57
CA LYS A 107 8.96 2.14 -4.98
C LYS A 107 10.27 1.65 -4.35
N ARG A 108 11.31 2.48 -4.33
CA ARG A 108 12.60 2.13 -3.70
C ARG A 108 12.44 1.87 -2.20
N MET A 109 11.76 2.77 -1.49
CA MET A 109 11.51 2.63 -0.06
C MET A 109 10.73 1.36 0.25
N VAL A 110 9.68 1.04 -0.52
CA VAL A 110 8.89 -0.19 -0.33
C VAL A 110 9.75 -1.44 -0.51
N VAL A 111 10.60 -1.49 -1.54
CA VAL A 111 11.50 -2.63 -1.77
C VAL A 111 12.46 -2.82 -0.59
N ILE A 112 13.14 -1.75 -0.17
CA ILE A 112 14.08 -1.80 0.96
C ILE A 112 13.34 -2.18 2.25
N TRP A 113 12.13 -1.66 2.44
CA TRP A 113 11.31 -1.99 3.60
C TRP A 113 10.86 -3.44 3.61
N ASP A 114 10.51 -4.03 2.48
CA ASP A 114 10.14 -5.44 2.40
C ASP A 114 11.30 -6.38 2.77
N GLU A 115 12.53 -6.00 2.43
CA GLU A 115 13.74 -6.73 2.84
C GLU A 115 14.09 -6.51 4.33
N THR A 116 13.71 -5.37 4.90
CA THR A 116 14.10 -4.96 6.25
C THR A 116 13.07 -5.32 7.32
N SER A 117 11.79 -5.25 6.97
CA SER A 117 10.66 -5.43 7.88
C SER A 117 10.64 -6.75 8.64
N PRO A 118 11.11 -7.91 8.12
CA PRO A 118 11.17 -9.13 8.94
C PRO A 118 12.07 -8.96 10.17
N ARG A 119 13.20 -8.26 10.02
CA ARG A 119 14.14 -7.95 11.11
C ARG A 119 13.50 -7.00 12.12
N VAL A 120 12.77 -6.00 11.64
CA VAL A 120 11.99 -5.06 12.48
C VAL A 120 10.95 -5.83 13.30
N VAL A 121 10.13 -6.65 12.64
CA VAL A 121 9.06 -7.43 13.26
C VAL A 121 9.60 -8.41 14.29
N ASN A 122 10.75 -9.03 14.03
CA ASN A 122 11.39 -9.97 14.95
C ASN A 122 12.14 -9.27 16.10
N GLY A 123 12.32 -7.95 16.05
CA GLY A 123 13.07 -7.20 17.07
C GLY A 123 14.59 -7.39 16.93
N GLU A 124 15.04 -7.73 15.72
CA GLU A 124 16.45 -7.95 15.35
C GLU A 124 17.07 -6.71 14.71
N LEU A 125 16.27 -5.65 14.52
CA LEU A 125 16.71 -4.40 13.92
C LEU A 125 17.74 -3.71 14.83
N ARG A 126 18.89 -3.41 14.26
CA ARG A 126 19.91 -2.61 14.94
C ARG A 126 19.62 -1.13 14.74
N ARG A 127 20.00 -0.31 15.72
CA ARG A 127 19.85 1.15 15.63
C ARG A 127 20.63 1.76 14.46
N ASP A 128 21.75 1.13 14.08
CA ASP A 128 22.65 1.53 13.00
C ASP A 128 22.37 0.81 11.67
N ASP A 129 21.16 0.25 11.49
CA ASP A 129 20.84 -0.54 10.30
C ASP A 129 20.89 0.32 9.03
N ALA A 130 21.78 -0.08 8.11
CA ALA A 130 22.03 0.65 6.88
C ALA A 130 20.78 0.77 6.00
N SER A 131 19.84 -0.17 6.07
CA SER A 131 18.61 -0.12 5.29
C SER A 131 17.71 1.04 5.72
N LEU A 132 17.64 1.34 7.03
CA LEU A 132 16.88 2.50 7.52
C LEU A 132 17.50 3.81 7.04
N ALA A 133 18.83 3.92 7.06
CA ALA A 133 19.53 5.11 6.59
C ALA A 133 19.30 5.39 5.09
N VAL A 134 19.09 4.35 4.28
CA VAL A 134 18.72 4.53 2.86
C VAL A 134 17.30 5.09 2.75
N ILE A 135 16.35 4.56 3.52
CA ILE A 135 14.97 5.07 3.53
C ILE A 135 14.94 6.52 4.02
N GLU A 136 15.66 6.86 5.09
CA GLU A 136 15.77 8.24 5.58
C GLU A 136 16.29 9.20 4.52
N ARG A 137 17.30 8.80 3.74
CA ARG A 137 17.82 9.60 2.63
C ARG A 137 16.75 9.88 1.57
N GLU A 138 15.92 8.89 1.25
CA GLU A 138 14.79 9.08 0.32
C GLU A 138 13.77 10.06 0.91
N VAL A 139 13.43 9.92 2.19
CA VAL A 139 12.52 10.82 2.92
C VAL A 139 13.04 12.26 2.94
N ASP A 140 14.33 12.48 3.20
CA ASP A 140 14.96 13.80 3.14
C ASP A 140 14.87 14.42 1.73
N GLY A 141 15.02 13.59 0.70
CA GLY A 141 14.78 14.00 -0.69
C GLY A 141 13.34 14.46 -0.93
N LEU A 142 12.36 13.74 -0.36
CA LEU A 142 10.94 14.09 -0.44
C LEU A 142 10.62 15.37 0.33
N GLN A 143 11.26 15.63 1.47
CA GLN A 143 11.11 16.91 2.19
C GLN A 143 11.57 18.09 1.33
N GLY A 144 12.59 17.91 0.49
CA GLY A 144 12.99 18.89 -0.50
C GLY A 144 11.87 19.21 -1.49
N VAL A 145 11.07 18.21 -1.89
CA VAL A 145 9.89 18.40 -2.74
C VAL A 145 8.79 19.15 -1.98
N VAL A 146 8.48 18.73 -0.75
CA VAL A 146 7.48 19.41 0.12
C VAL A 146 7.77 20.91 0.24
N LYS A 147 9.03 21.28 0.51
CA LYS A 147 9.44 22.70 0.59
C LYS A 147 9.19 23.46 -0.70
N ARG A 148 9.38 22.83 -1.87
CA ARG A 148 9.10 23.46 -3.17
C ARG A 148 7.61 23.67 -3.38
N ILE A 149 6.78 22.69 -3.02
CA ILE A 149 5.31 22.81 -3.07
C ILE A 149 4.88 23.99 -2.20
N SER A 150 5.27 24.02 -0.92
CA SER A 150 4.85 25.09 0.00
C SER A 150 5.38 26.49 -0.35
N SER A 151 6.40 26.59 -1.20
CA SER A 151 7.00 27.87 -1.61
C SER A 151 6.49 28.39 -2.95
N ASP A 152 5.65 27.62 -3.67
CA ASP A 152 5.09 28.07 -4.95
C ASP A 152 3.90 29.03 -4.70
N PRO A 153 3.99 30.32 -5.12
CA PRO A 153 2.97 31.33 -4.83
C PRO A 153 1.61 31.09 -5.51
N LYS A 154 1.48 30.03 -6.33
CA LYS A 154 0.23 29.65 -6.99
C LYS A 154 -0.70 28.76 -6.17
N LEU A 155 -0.30 28.30 -4.98
CA LEU A 155 -1.16 27.48 -4.14
C LEU A 155 -1.97 28.35 -3.15
N PRO A 156 -3.30 28.21 -3.08
CA PRO A 156 -4.06 28.79 -1.97
C PRO A 156 -3.56 28.18 -0.67
N SER A 157 -3.33 29.02 0.34
CA SER A 157 -2.98 28.58 1.69
C SER A 157 -3.97 27.51 2.15
N MET A 158 -3.48 26.30 2.38
CA MET A 158 -4.23 25.28 3.10
C MET A 158 -4.12 25.61 4.58
N GLU A 159 -5.06 26.43 5.06
CA GLU A 159 -5.39 26.59 6.48
C GLU A 159 -6.25 25.42 6.99
#